data_AF-A0A2V8M4E9-F1
#
_entry.id   AF-A0A2V8M4E9-F1
#
_cell.length_a   1.000
_cell.length_b   1.000
_cell.length_c   1.000
_cell.angle_alpha   90.00
_cell.angle_beta   90.00
_cell.angle_gamma   90.00
#
_symmetry.space_group_name_H-M   'P 1'
#
loop_
_entity.id
_entity.type
_entity.pdbx_description
1 polymer ?
#
loop_
_entity_poly.entity_id
_entity_poly.type
_entity_poly.pdbx_seq_one_letter_code
_entity_poly.pdbx_strand_id
1 'polypeptide(L)'
;VLREATDTAVKQAVLGTWWESAWKLCKPAAQLAPSDLDLPIETLVFEADGSFSVTWRNGGAHTTGIPHVFVPDYRGRYNISPESGSIEMHVENGMFLPSDFSGRESLRVNMNQLTLRKVWFGTKQAKQRPDICELTFTRK
;
A
#
# COMPACT_ATOMS: atom_id res chain seq x y z
N VAL A 1 27.22 7.73 10.58
CA VAL A 1 27.58 6.31 10.33
C VAL A 1 26.49 5.31 10.75
N LEU A 2 26.27 4.98 12.04
CA LEU A 2 25.26 3.95 12.44
C LEU A 2 23.80 4.34 12.13
N ARG A 3 23.44 5.63 12.27
CA ARG A 3 22.10 6.13 11.93
C ARG A 3 21.84 6.12 10.43
N GLU A 4 22.74 6.67 9.64
CA GLU A 4 22.64 6.69 8.16
C GLU A 4 22.55 5.28 7.56
N ALA A 5 23.26 4.31 8.16
CA ALA A 5 23.18 2.91 7.75
C ALA A 5 21.79 2.30 8.04
N THR A 6 21.20 2.61 9.20
CA THR A 6 19.85 2.16 9.57
C THR A 6 18.78 2.79 8.68
N ASP A 7 18.91 4.08 8.38
CA ASP A 7 18.00 4.81 7.51
C ASP A 7 18.00 4.26 6.08
N THR A 8 19.19 3.99 5.56
CA THR A 8 19.37 3.35 4.26
C THR A 8 18.76 1.95 4.28
N ALA A 9 18.99 1.16 5.33
CA ALA A 9 18.47 -0.19 5.43
C ALA A 9 16.93 -0.24 5.42
N VAL A 10 16.24 0.64 6.15
CA VAL A 10 14.77 0.71 6.15
C VAL A 10 14.24 1.09 4.77
N LYS A 11 14.82 2.13 4.14
CA LYS A 11 14.41 2.56 2.80
C LYS A 11 14.60 1.44 1.77
N GLN A 12 15.74 0.76 1.80
CA GLN A 12 16.02 -0.37 0.93
C GLN A 12 15.10 -1.56 1.21
N ALA A 13 14.78 -1.83 2.48
CA ALA A 13 13.91 -2.94 2.87
C ALA A 13 12.46 -2.77 2.37
N VAL A 14 11.99 -1.55 2.13
CA VAL A 14 10.65 -1.29 1.56
C VAL A 14 10.61 -1.47 0.04
N LEU A 15 11.74 -1.35 -0.66
CA LEU A 15 11.76 -1.41 -2.13
C LEU A 15 11.28 -2.77 -2.68
N GLY A 16 10.57 -2.71 -3.80
CA GLY A 16 10.08 -3.87 -4.53
C GLY A 16 8.58 -4.08 -4.43
N THR A 17 8.16 -5.30 -4.69
CA THR A 17 6.75 -5.68 -4.87
C THR A 17 6.20 -6.40 -3.64
N TRP A 18 5.01 -5.99 -3.22
CA TRP A 18 4.33 -6.49 -2.05
C TRP A 18 2.88 -6.83 -2.39
N TRP A 19 2.32 -7.84 -1.73
CA TRP A 19 0.90 -8.18 -1.82
C TRP A 19 0.27 -8.17 -0.43
N GLU A 20 -0.98 -7.72 -0.32
CA GLU A 20 -1.69 -7.64 0.96
C GLU A 20 -2.09 -9.02 1.46
N SER A 21 -1.50 -9.44 2.58
CA SER A 21 -1.63 -10.78 3.13
C SER A 21 -2.49 -10.87 4.38
N ALA A 22 -2.66 -9.77 5.12
CA ALA A 22 -3.54 -9.71 6.27
C ALA A 22 -3.90 -8.27 6.64
N TRP A 23 -4.93 -8.11 7.48
CA TRP A 23 -5.31 -6.83 8.08
C TRP A 23 -5.86 -7.01 9.50
N LYS A 24 -5.95 -5.92 10.26
CA LYS A 24 -6.58 -5.87 11.59
C LYS A 24 -7.50 -4.67 11.75
N LEU A 25 -8.61 -4.89 12.45
CA LEU A 25 -9.53 -3.82 12.82
C LEU A 25 -9.00 -3.00 14.00
N CYS A 26 -9.34 -1.71 14.03
CA CYS A 26 -9.09 -0.83 15.17
C CYS A 26 -9.85 -1.33 16.40
N LYS A 27 -11.09 -1.75 16.18
CA LYS A 27 -12.01 -2.24 17.20
C LYS A 27 -12.52 -3.63 16.81
N PRO A 28 -12.69 -4.56 17.75
CA PRO A 28 -13.38 -5.80 17.47
C PRO A 28 -14.78 -5.51 16.91
N ALA A 29 -15.11 -6.06 15.74
CA ALA A 29 -16.42 -5.96 15.12
C ALA A 29 -17.09 -7.33 15.09
N ALA A 30 -18.43 -7.34 15.15
CA ALA A 30 -19.22 -8.53 14.89
C ALA A 30 -19.17 -8.81 13.38
N GLN A 31 -18.18 -9.60 12.95
CA GLN A 31 -18.05 -10.23 11.63
C GLN A 31 -18.38 -9.34 10.42
N LEU A 32 -17.34 -8.90 9.70
CA LEU A 32 -17.51 -8.19 8.44
C LEU A 32 -18.11 -9.11 7.37
N ALA A 33 -19.10 -8.61 6.63
CA ALA A 33 -19.60 -9.29 5.44
C ALA A 33 -18.63 -9.07 4.26
N PRO A 34 -18.64 -9.95 3.24
CA PRO A 34 -17.81 -9.76 2.05
C PRO A 34 -18.01 -8.41 1.34
N SER A 35 -19.22 -7.83 1.43
CA SER A 35 -19.53 -6.50 0.84
C SER A 35 -18.95 -5.31 1.61
N ASP A 36 -18.46 -5.55 2.83
CA ASP A 36 -17.92 -4.51 3.71
C ASP A 36 -16.39 -4.36 3.52
N LEU A 37 -15.80 -5.20 2.66
CA LEU A 37 -14.38 -5.27 2.40
C LEU A 37 -14.12 -5.24 0.90
N ASP A 38 -13.07 -4.53 0.53
CA ASP A 38 -12.51 -4.65 -0.80
C ASP A 38 -11.70 -5.92 -0.96
N LEU A 39 -11.51 -6.33 -2.21
CA LEU A 39 -10.50 -7.31 -2.52
C LEU A 39 -9.11 -6.77 -2.10
N PRO A 40 -8.21 -7.64 -1.63
CA PRO A 40 -6.89 -7.23 -1.17
C PRO A 40 -6.10 -6.58 -2.31
N ILE A 41 -5.14 -5.73 -1.93
CA ILE A 41 -4.15 -5.20 -2.86
C ILE A 41 -3.29 -6.36 -3.38
N GLU A 42 -3.35 -6.57 -4.69
CA GLU A 42 -2.59 -7.61 -5.37
C GLU A 42 -1.12 -7.21 -5.54
N THR A 43 -0.88 -5.92 -5.76
CA THR A 43 0.47 -5.39 -5.95
C THR A 43 0.57 -3.96 -5.43
N LEU A 44 1.43 -3.78 -4.43
CA LEU A 44 1.96 -2.51 -3.96
C LEU A 44 3.45 -2.49 -4.32
N VAL A 45 3.88 -1.53 -5.12
CA VAL A 45 5.29 -1.39 -5.53
C VAL A 45 5.86 -0.12 -4.96
N PHE A 46 7.04 -0.20 -4.36
CA PHE A 46 7.86 0.95 -3.98
C PHE A 46 9.14 0.97 -4.83
N GLU A 47 9.38 2.09 -5.51
CA GLU A 47 10.53 2.28 -6.38
C GLU A 47 11.59 3.21 -5.74
N ALA A 48 12.86 3.02 -6.12
CA ALA A 48 13.98 3.74 -5.53
C ALA A 48 13.93 5.27 -5.79
N ASP A 49 13.16 5.71 -6.78
CA ASP A 49 12.96 7.12 -7.13
C ASP A 49 11.95 7.84 -6.21
N GLY A 50 11.36 7.13 -5.25
CA GLY A 50 10.35 7.65 -4.34
C GLY A 50 8.92 7.58 -4.91
N SER A 51 8.69 6.86 -5.99
CA SER A 51 7.35 6.57 -6.50
C SER A 51 6.79 5.27 -5.93
N PHE A 52 5.46 5.18 -5.84
CA PHE A 52 4.77 3.95 -5.53
C PHE A 52 3.60 3.73 -6.50
N SER A 53 3.16 2.49 -6.62
CA SER A 53 1.95 2.14 -7.37
C SER A 53 1.13 1.07 -6.66
N VAL A 54 -0.18 1.10 -6.91
CA VAL A 54 -1.14 0.17 -6.32
C VAL A 54 -1.99 -0.45 -7.40
N THR A 55 -2.17 -1.76 -7.30
CA THR A 55 -3.09 -2.56 -8.09
C THR A 55 -3.89 -3.43 -7.14
N TRP A 56 -5.20 -3.25 -7.11
CA TRP A 56 -6.11 -4.16 -6.42
C TRP A 56 -6.24 -5.46 -7.20
N ARG A 57 -6.62 -6.56 -6.53
CA ARG A 57 -6.98 -7.78 -7.23
C ARG A 57 -8.13 -7.51 -8.21
N ASN A 58 -7.99 -8.01 -9.44
CA ASN A 58 -8.84 -7.70 -10.60
C ASN A 58 -8.86 -6.21 -11.01
N GLY A 59 -7.90 -5.43 -10.53
CA GLY A 59 -7.65 -4.06 -10.94
C GLY A 59 -6.57 -3.94 -12.02
N GLY A 60 -6.21 -2.70 -12.31
CA GLY A 60 -5.32 -2.37 -13.41
C GLY A 60 -5.95 -2.58 -14.79
N ALA A 61 -5.27 -2.10 -15.83
CA ALA A 61 -5.71 -2.22 -17.21
C ALA A 61 -4.60 -2.81 -18.06
N HIS A 62 -5.00 -3.64 -19.01
CA HIS A 62 -4.13 -4.15 -20.05
C HIS A 62 -4.47 -3.45 -21.36
N THR A 63 -3.48 -2.86 -22.02
CA THR A 63 -3.67 -2.40 -23.39
C THR A 63 -3.80 -3.62 -24.32
N THR A 64 -4.79 -3.55 -25.22
CA THR A 64 -5.11 -4.63 -26.17
C THR A 64 -4.27 -4.59 -27.45
N GLY A 65 -3.35 -3.62 -27.58
CA GLY A 65 -2.41 -3.49 -28.70
C GLY A 65 -0.96 -3.71 -28.28
N ILE A 66 -0.10 -4.08 -29.22
CA ILE A 66 1.35 -4.24 -28.99
C ILE A 66 1.99 -2.84 -28.94
N PRO A 67 2.80 -2.52 -27.92
CA PRO A 67 3.15 -3.35 -26.77
C PRO A 67 2.05 -3.41 -25.71
N HIS A 68 1.84 -4.60 -25.13
CA HIS A 68 0.97 -4.79 -23.96
C HIS A 68 1.55 -4.04 -22.77
N VAL A 69 0.92 -2.94 -22.39
CA VAL A 69 1.27 -2.14 -21.22
C VAL A 69 0.26 -2.45 -20.13
N PHE A 70 0.77 -2.90 -18.99
CA PHE A 70 0.00 -2.98 -17.76
C PHE A 70 0.00 -1.60 -17.08
N VAL A 71 -1.18 -1.10 -16.74
CA VAL A 71 -1.36 0.16 -16.03
C VAL A 71 -1.92 -0.15 -14.63
N PRO A 72 -1.23 0.24 -13.54
CA PRO A 72 -1.75 0.06 -12.19
C PRO A 72 -2.99 0.93 -11.95
N ASP A 73 -3.79 0.62 -10.93
CA ASP A 73 -4.99 1.41 -10.63
C ASP A 73 -4.64 2.88 -10.31
N TYR A 74 -3.56 3.11 -9.55
CA TYR A 74 -2.99 4.45 -9.34
C TYR A 74 -1.51 4.44 -8.97
N ARG A 75 -0.90 5.61 -9.05
CA ARG A 75 0.49 5.91 -8.70
C ARG A 75 0.59 7.14 -7.81
N GLY A 76 1.70 7.25 -7.12
CA GLY A 76 1.97 8.41 -6.29
C GLY A 76 3.42 8.49 -5.82
N ARG A 77 3.66 9.35 -4.84
CA ARG A 77 4.96 9.56 -4.20
C ARG A 77 4.93 9.08 -2.77
N TYR A 78 6.06 8.58 -2.29
CA TYR A 78 6.23 8.26 -0.90
C TYR A 78 7.53 8.84 -0.35
N ASN A 79 7.53 9.09 0.96
CA ASN A 79 8.72 9.40 1.73
C ASN A 79 8.70 8.59 3.03
N ILE A 80 9.87 8.15 3.46
CA ILE A 80 10.05 7.41 4.71
C ILE A 80 10.96 8.24 5.60
N SER A 81 10.52 8.43 6.84
CA SER A 81 11.31 8.96 7.94
C SER A 81 11.68 7.80 8.87
N PRO A 82 12.88 7.20 8.70
CA PRO A 82 13.24 6.00 9.45
C PRO A 82 13.38 6.27 10.96
N GLU A 83 13.81 7.47 11.35
CA GLU A 83 13.94 7.89 12.76
C GLU A 83 12.62 7.77 13.53
N SER A 84 11.50 8.12 12.89
CA SER A 84 10.15 8.04 13.47
C SER A 84 9.41 6.75 13.09
N GLY A 85 10.00 5.90 12.24
CA GLY A 85 9.32 4.72 11.68
C GLY A 85 8.04 5.09 10.93
N SER A 86 8.02 6.23 10.23
CA SER A 86 6.82 6.74 9.58
C SER A 86 6.95 6.78 8.06
N ILE A 87 5.82 6.59 7.40
CA ILE A 87 5.68 6.74 5.95
C ILE A 87 4.68 7.86 5.68
N GLU A 88 4.95 8.62 4.63
CA GLU A 88 4.01 9.55 4.04
C GLU A 88 3.86 9.21 2.56
N MET A 89 2.62 9.03 2.11
CA MET A 89 2.28 8.69 0.74
C MET A 89 1.24 9.67 0.22
N HIS A 90 1.37 10.04 -1.05
CA HIS A 90 0.45 10.93 -1.74
C HIS A 90 0.13 10.37 -3.12
N VAL A 91 -1.15 10.19 -3.44
CA VAL A 91 -1.59 9.74 -4.77
C VAL A 91 -1.53 10.89 -5.76
N GLU A 92 -0.94 10.68 -6.93
CA GLU A 92 -0.78 11.74 -7.95
C GLU A 92 -1.71 11.53 -9.15
N ASN A 93 -1.84 10.29 -9.62
CA ASN A 93 -2.65 9.96 -10.79
C ASN A 93 -3.06 8.49 -10.80
N GLY A 94 -4.05 8.14 -11.61
CA GLY A 94 -4.55 6.77 -11.71
C GLY A 94 -5.82 6.67 -12.52
N MET A 95 -6.18 5.44 -12.88
CA MET A 95 -7.49 5.12 -13.45
C MET A 95 -8.59 5.12 -12.38
N PHE A 96 -8.20 4.86 -11.13
CA PHE A 96 -9.07 4.96 -9.97
C PHE A 96 -8.34 5.70 -8.84
N LEU A 97 -8.86 6.88 -8.48
CA LEU A 97 -8.34 7.71 -7.40
C LEU A 97 -9.29 7.63 -6.21
N PRO A 98 -8.96 6.87 -5.15
CA PRO A 98 -9.82 6.76 -3.99
C PRO A 98 -9.91 8.08 -3.22
N SER A 99 -11.13 8.55 -2.96
CA SER A 99 -11.38 9.82 -2.24
C SER A 99 -11.04 9.76 -0.75
N ASP A 100 -10.92 8.55 -0.19
CA ASP A 100 -10.69 8.30 1.23
C ASP A 100 -9.27 7.78 1.54
N PHE A 101 -8.36 7.88 0.57
CA PHE A 101 -6.95 7.53 0.75
C PHE A 101 -6.32 8.25 1.95
N SER A 102 -5.53 7.52 2.74
CA SER A 102 -4.83 8.04 3.92
C SER A 102 -3.43 7.45 3.99
N GLY A 103 -2.44 8.18 3.49
CA GLY A 103 -1.08 7.66 3.27
C GLY A 103 -0.04 7.97 4.35
N ARG A 104 -0.39 8.63 5.46
CA ARG A 104 0.59 9.19 6.39
C ARG A 104 0.44 8.64 7.80
N GLU A 105 1.22 7.64 8.19
CA GLU A 105 1.24 7.11 9.56
C GLU A 105 2.53 6.25 9.76
N SER A 106 2.48 5.12 10.47
CA SER A 106 3.65 4.31 10.84
C SER A 106 3.84 3.08 9.97
N LEU A 107 5.11 2.70 9.77
CA LEU A 107 5.54 1.53 9.04
C LEU A 107 6.46 0.64 9.89
N ARG A 108 6.41 -0.66 9.66
CA ARG A 108 7.45 -1.60 10.09
C ARG A 108 7.78 -2.50 8.92
N VAL A 109 9.06 -2.73 8.67
CA VAL A 109 9.50 -3.56 7.56
C VAL A 109 10.61 -4.50 8.02
N ASN A 110 10.56 -5.72 7.53
CA ASN A 110 11.65 -6.69 7.57
C ASN A 110 11.82 -7.32 6.18
N MET A 111 12.65 -8.36 6.05
CA MET A 111 12.96 -8.97 4.75
C MET A 111 11.71 -9.36 3.94
N ASN A 112 10.69 -9.93 4.59
CA ASN A 112 9.54 -10.52 3.89
C ASN A 112 8.19 -9.90 4.26
N GLN A 113 8.15 -8.99 5.23
CA GLN A 113 6.91 -8.42 5.74
C GLN A 113 7.01 -6.90 5.86
N LEU A 114 5.98 -6.23 5.34
CA LEU A 114 5.73 -4.81 5.51
C LEU A 114 4.40 -4.66 6.27
N THR A 115 4.42 -3.96 7.39
CA THR A 115 3.22 -3.62 8.14
C THR A 115 3.03 -2.11 8.09
N LEU A 116 1.84 -1.68 7.65
CA LEU A 116 1.44 -0.29 7.61
C LEU A 116 0.29 -0.09 8.60
N ARG A 117 0.49 0.77 9.58
CA ARG A 117 -0.52 1.08 10.60
C ARG A 117 -1.20 2.39 10.26
N LYS A 118 -2.52 2.40 10.32
CA LYS A 118 -3.43 3.52 10.06
C LYS A 118 -3.26 4.16 8.66
N VAL A 119 -2.51 3.50 7.79
CA VAL A 119 -2.50 3.77 6.35
C VAL A 119 -3.70 3.08 5.72
N TRP A 120 -4.37 3.78 4.81
CA TRP A 120 -5.48 3.25 4.04
C TRP A 120 -5.30 3.59 2.57
N PHE A 121 -5.33 2.56 1.73
CA PHE A 121 -5.15 2.67 0.28
C PHE A 121 -6.43 3.03 -0.47
N GLY A 122 -7.51 3.28 0.26
CA GLY A 122 -8.78 3.71 -0.29
C GLY A 122 -9.79 2.60 -0.45
N THR A 123 -11.05 2.99 -0.54
CA THR A 123 -12.19 2.11 -0.74
C THR A 123 -12.55 2.04 -2.23
N LYS A 124 -12.58 0.84 -2.82
CA LYS A 124 -12.84 0.63 -4.26
C LYS A 124 -14.28 0.20 -4.58
N GLN A 125 -14.80 -0.78 -3.85
CA GLN A 125 -16.06 -1.47 -4.08
C GLN A 125 -16.90 -1.60 -2.80
N ALA A 126 -16.26 -1.68 -1.63
CA ALA A 126 -16.99 -1.72 -0.36
C ALA A 126 -17.88 -0.48 -0.19
N LYS A 127 -18.99 -0.64 0.53
CA LYS A 127 -19.98 0.44 0.73
C LYS A 127 -19.41 1.65 1.47
N GLN A 128 -18.45 1.40 2.35
CA GLN A 128 -17.79 2.41 3.18
C GLN A 128 -16.41 1.91 3.58
N ARG A 129 -15.54 2.84 4.00
CA ARG A 129 -14.24 2.50 4.56
C ARG A 129 -14.39 1.62 5.81
N PRO A 130 -13.83 0.39 5.81
CA PRO A 130 -13.81 -0.45 7.00
C PRO A 130 -12.89 0.14 8.08
N ASP A 131 -13.15 -0.19 9.34
CA ASP A 131 -12.37 0.26 10.50
C ASP A 131 -11.04 -0.51 10.65
N ILE A 132 -10.26 -0.60 9.56
CA ILE A 132 -8.94 -1.25 9.52
C ILE A 132 -7.87 -0.25 9.95
N CYS A 133 -7.06 -0.61 10.96
CA CYS A 133 -5.89 0.17 11.41
C CYS A 133 -4.55 -0.46 11.08
N GLU A 134 -4.49 -1.66 10.54
CA GLU A 134 -3.23 -2.30 10.21
C GLU A 134 -3.42 -3.15 8.97
N LEU A 135 -2.55 -2.91 7.98
CA LEU A 135 -2.41 -3.73 6.80
C LEU A 135 -1.04 -4.40 6.85
N THR A 136 -1.01 -5.70 6.56
CA THR A 136 0.21 -6.49 6.44
C THR A 136 0.36 -6.93 5.00
N PHE A 137 1.55 -6.71 4.48
CA PHE A 137 1.95 -7.10 3.16
C PHE A 137 3.11 -8.07 3.24
N THR A 138 3.12 -9.03 2.32
CA THR A 138 4.21 -9.99 2.16
C THR A 138 4.91 -9.70 0.85
N ARG A 139 6.23 -9.86 0.84
CA ARG A 139 7.05 -9.68 -0.36
C ARG A 139 6.64 -10.71 -1.44
N LYS A 140 6.55 -10.27 -2.69
CA LYS A 140 6.19 -11.09 -3.86
C LYS A 140 7.41 -11.66 -4.55
#